data_AF-A0A7J0DHE9-F1
#
_entry.id   AF-A0A7J0DHE9-F1
#
_cell.length_a   1.000
_cell.length_b   1.000
_cell.length_c   1.000
_cell.angle_alpha   90.00
_cell.angle_beta   90.00
_cell.angle_gamma   90.00
#
_symmetry.space_group_name_H-M   'P 1'
#
loop_
_entity.id
_entity.type
_entity.pdbx_description
1 polymer ?
#
loop_
_entity_poly.entity_id
_entity_poly.type
_entity_poly.pdbx_seq_one_letter_code
_entity_poly.pdbx_strand_id
1 'polypeptide(L)'
;MTAATLSAADSEKLSKLQSSVAGLSQISGEAQHVDWSKIQTPTDKVVVPYDSLVPTPEVLFLEKVMTRIIVTDPAETKKLLDKLVVLKLNGGLGTTMGCTGPKSVIEVRNGLTFLDLIVIQIESLNSKYGCNVPLLLMNSFNTHDDTQKIVEKYAKSNIEIHTFNQSQYPRLVANEFVPLPCKGTTSKDGWYPPGHGDVFPSLKNSGKLDALLSKVTPKTLADVKGGTLISYEGKVQVNEFKSIEKFKIFNTNNLWVNLNAIKRLVEADALKMEIIPNPKEVDGVKVLQLETAAGAAIRFYDHAIGSNVPRSRFLPVKATSDLLLVQVTNFLGRFKSIPSIIGLDSLKVTGDVWFGANITLKGKVVIAAKPGEKLEIPNGAVIENKEINGPKDI
;
A
#
# COMPACT_ATOMS: atom_id res chain seq x y z
N MET A 1 32.37 12.26 10.58
CA MET A 1 31.04 12.61 10.04
C MET A 1 30.77 14.06 10.39
N THR A 2 30.86 14.97 9.43
CA THR A 2 30.40 16.35 9.59
C THR A 2 28.90 16.36 9.35
N ALA A 3 28.12 16.62 10.40
CA ALA A 3 26.69 16.92 10.25
C ALA A 3 26.56 18.08 9.27
N ALA A 4 25.74 17.93 8.23
CA ALA A 4 25.49 19.01 7.29
C ALA A 4 24.71 20.11 8.03
N THR A 5 25.36 21.24 8.32
CA THR A 5 24.70 22.44 8.83
C THR A 5 23.81 23.04 7.75
N LEU A 6 22.54 23.28 8.07
CA LEU A 6 21.60 24.02 7.24
C LEU A 6 22.20 25.38 6.84
N SER A 7 21.95 25.82 5.60
CA SER A 7 22.34 27.17 5.19
C SER A 7 21.56 28.20 6.01
N ALA A 8 22.11 29.41 6.20
CA ALA A 8 21.43 30.46 6.96
C ALA A 8 20.02 30.78 6.41
N ALA A 9 19.85 30.71 5.08
CA ALA A 9 18.56 30.89 4.42
C ALA A 9 17.57 29.74 4.70
N ASP A 10 18.07 28.50 4.81
CA ASP A 10 17.23 27.33 5.11
C ASP A 10 16.87 27.28 6.60
N SER A 11 17.77 27.72 7.49
CA SER A 11 17.48 27.90 8.92
C SER A 11 16.42 28.96 9.17
N GLU A 12 16.45 30.08 8.43
CA GLU A 12 15.42 31.13 8.53
C GLU A 12 14.04 30.64 8.02
N LYS A 13 14.02 29.91 6.89
CA LYS A 13 12.79 29.27 6.38
C LYS A 13 12.23 28.24 7.37
N LEU A 14 13.09 27.41 7.96
CA LEU A 14 12.68 26.42 8.96
C LEU A 14 12.11 27.10 10.21
N SER A 15 12.75 28.16 10.70
CA SER A 15 12.25 28.94 11.84
C SER A 15 10.88 29.58 11.55
N LYS A 16 10.69 30.14 10.34
CA LYS A 16 9.40 30.70 9.89
C LYS A 16 8.31 29.62 9.77
N LEU A 17 8.67 28.43 9.30
CA LEU A 17 7.77 27.28 9.19
C LEU A 17 7.36 26.76 10.58
N GLN A 18 8.32 26.62 11.49
CA GLN A 18 8.07 26.19 12.87
C GLN A 18 7.21 27.20 13.65
N SER A 19 7.41 28.50 13.43
CA SER A 19 6.58 29.55 14.05
C SER A 19 5.16 29.60 13.49
N SER A 20 4.95 29.15 12.24
CA SER A 20 3.64 29.19 11.58
C SER A 20 2.82 27.90 11.76
N VAL A 21 3.44 26.80 12.20
CA VAL A 21 2.75 25.52 12.42
C VAL A 21 3.23 24.85 13.69
N ALA A 22 2.41 24.88 14.74
CA ALA A 22 2.68 24.27 16.05
C ALA A 22 2.82 22.71 16.04
N GLY A 23 2.77 22.06 14.88
CA GLY A 23 2.79 20.60 14.72
C GLY A 23 3.86 20.03 13.77
N LEU A 24 4.74 20.86 13.19
CA LEU A 24 5.76 20.42 12.22
C LEU A 24 7.15 20.17 12.86
N SER A 25 7.22 19.87 14.16
CA SER A 25 8.49 19.64 14.88
C SER A 25 9.34 18.46 14.34
N GLN A 26 8.79 17.65 13.43
CA GLN A 26 9.43 16.45 12.87
C GLN A 26 10.18 16.68 11.54
N ILE A 27 10.18 17.89 10.97
CA ILE A 27 10.95 18.18 9.75
C ILE A 27 12.42 18.41 10.13
N SER A 28 13.19 17.33 10.26
CA SER A 28 14.66 17.36 10.31
C SER A 28 15.23 17.01 8.94
N GLY A 29 15.80 17.98 8.24
CA GLY A 29 16.42 17.79 6.93
C GLY A 29 17.83 17.21 7.05
N GLU A 30 17.95 15.91 7.32
CA GLU A 30 19.21 15.21 7.08
C GLU A 30 19.13 14.49 5.73
N ALA A 31 19.77 15.06 4.70
CA ALA A 31 19.94 14.40 3.42
C ALA A 31 21.06 13.35 3.54
N GLN A 32 20.70 12.07 3.58
CA GLN A 32 21.69 10.99 3.47
C GLN A 32 22.10 10.85 2.00
N HIS A 33 23.29 11.32 1.65
CA HIS A 33 23.85 11.08 0.32
C HIS A 33 24.24 9.61 0.17
N VAL A 34 23.61 8.92 -0.79
CA VAL A 34 23.93 7.51 -1.11
C VAL A 34 25.21 7.45 -1.92
N ASP A 35 26.22 6.76 -1.37
CA ASP A 35 27.46 6.43 -2.08
C ASP A 35 27.25 5.18 -2.95
N TRP A 36 27.15 5.41 -4.27
CA TRP A 36 26.91 4.36 -5.26
C TRP A 36 27.94 3.24 -5.24
N SER A 37 29.19 3.53 -4.85
CA SER A 37 30.26 2.53 -4.79
C SER A 37 30.06 1.49 -3.67
N LYS A 38 29.24 1.83 -2.66
CA LYS A 38 28.96 1.00 -1.50
C LYS A 38 27.65 0.20 -1.62
N ILE A 39 26.90 0.37 -2.71
CA ILE A 39 25.67 -0.38 -2.95
C ILE A 39 26.03 -1.82 -3.32
N GLN A 40 25.47 -2.77 -2.57
CA GLN A 40 25.62 -4.20 -2.82
C GLN A 40 24.25 -4.86 -2.99
N THR A 41 24.19 -5.90 -3.82
CA THR A 41 22.99 -6.74 -3.92
C THR A 41 22.77 -7.45 -2.58
N PRO A 42 21.56 -7.40 -2.00
CA PRO A 42 21.26 -8.11 -0.76
C PRO A 42 21.50 -9.62 -0.92
N THR A 43 22.02 -10.26 0.12
CA THR A 43 22.19 -11.73 0.14
C THR A 43 20.89 -12.43 0.49
N ASP A 44 20.81 -13.75 0.24
CA ASP A 44 19.64 -14.58 0.58
C ASP A 44 19.34 -14.66 2.08
N LYS A 45 20.30 -14.26 2.93
CA LYS A 45 20.08 -14.10 4.38
C LYS A 45 19.31 -12.82 4.73
N VAL A 46 19.41 -11.82 3.87
CA VAL A 46 18.82 -10.49 4.05
C VAL A 46 17.51 -10.39 3.28
N VAL A 47 17.44 -10.97 2.08
CA VAL A 47 16.22 -11.14 1.28
C VAL A 47 15.95 -12.62 1.14
N VAL A 48 15.12 -13.15 2.03
CA VAL A 48 14.87 -14.59 2.14
C VAL A 48 13.89 -15.05 1.06
N PRO A 49 14.22 -16.07 0.25
CA PRO A 49 13.27 -16.67 -0.69
C PRO A 49 12.05 -17.21 0.06
N TYR A 50 10.83 -16.88 -0.38
CA TYR A 50 9.62 -17.30 0.31
C TYR A 50 9.52 -18.82 0.49
N ASP A 51 9.92 -19.58 -0.54
CA ASP A 51 9.86 -21.06 -0.53
C ASP A 51 10.86 -21.70 0.45
N SER A 52 11.80 -20.92 0.98
CA SER A 52 12.75 -21.37 2.01
C SER A 52 12.25 -21.17 3.44
N LEU A 53 11.13 -20.45 3.63
CA LEU A 53 10.54 -20.23 4.95
C LEU A 53 9.95 -21.55 5.47
N VAL A 54 10.25 -21.87 6.73
CA VAL A 54 9.72 -23.05 7.39
C VAL A 54 8.20 -22.90 7.54
N PRO A 55 7.39 -23.80 6.95
CA PRO A 55 5.95 -23.83 7.21
C PRO A 55 5.69 -24.10 8.70
N THR A 56 4.51 -23.73 9.22
CA THR A 56 4.12 -24.06 10.60
C THR A 56 4.30 -25.57 10.87
N PRO A 57 5.03 -25.97 11.94
CA PRO A 57 5.35 -27.37 12.21
C PRO A 57 4.10 -28.26 12.35
N GLU A 58 4.21 -29.51 11.93
CA GLU A 58 3.11 -30.49 11.98
C GLU A 58 3.41 -31.61 12.99
N VAL A 59 2.38 -32.00 13.75
CA VAL A 59 2.37 -33.23 14.56
C VAL A 59 1.81 -34.35 13.70
N LEU A 60 2.54 -35.47 13.57
CA LEU A 60 2.01 -36.69 12.97
C LEU A 60 1.97 -37.82 14.00
N PHE A 61 0.79 -38.42 14.17
CA PHE A 61 0.65 -39.84 14.47
C PHE A 61 -0.06 -40.45 13.27
N LEU A 62 0.61 -41.31 12.50
CA LEU A 62 -0.07 -42.22 11.59
C LEU A 62 0.59 -43.60 11.61
N GLU A 63 -0.23 -44.60 11.92
CA GLU A 63 -0.04 -45.96 11.44
C GLU A 63 -0.19 -45.95 9.90
N LYS A 64 0.95 -46.14 9.21
CA LYS A 64 1.09 -46.97 7.99
C LYS A 64 0.53 -46.53 6.62
N VAL A 65 0.41 -45.24 6.26
CA VAL A 65 0.31 -44.89 4.81
C VAL A 65 1.17 -43.68 4.42
N MET A 66 1.99 -43.87 3.39
CA MET A 66 3.04 -42.99 2.91
C MET A 66 2.49 -42.02 1.84
N THR A 67 1.66 -41.07 2.26
CA THR A 67 1.27 -39.91 1.45
C THR A 67 1.47 -38.64 2.28
N ARG A 68 2.38 -37.75 1.84
CA ARG A 68 2.58 -36.43 2.45
C ARG A 68 1.35 -35.56 2.20
N ILE A 69 0.34 -35.69 3.06
CA ILE A 69 -0.76 -34.74 3.13
C ILE A 69 -0.29 -33.63 4.08
N ILE A 70 -0.06 -32.43 3.54
CA ILE A 70 0.21 -31.23 4.33
C ILE A 70 -1.11 -30.87 5.01
N VAL A 71 -1.19 -31.04 6.33
CA VAL A 71 -2.36 -30.64 7.13
C VAL A 71 -1.86 -29.74 8.25
N THR A 72 -1.96 -28.43 8.01
CA THR A 72 -1.67 -27.36 8.98
C THR A 72 -2.39 -27.61 10.30
N ASP A 73 -1.68 -27.62 11.44
CA ASP A 73 -2.28 -27.64 12.77
C ASP A 73 -3.15 -26.38 12.97
N PRO A 74 -4.48 -26.52 13.09
CA PRO A 74 -5.36 -25.39 13.32
C PRO A 74 -5.05 -24.66 14.64
N ALA A 75 -4.53 -25.34 15.66
CA ALA A 75 -4.24 -24.75 16.96
C ALA A 75 -3.00 -23.84 16.92
N GLU A 76 -1.90 -24.28 16.31
CA GLU A 76 -0.73 -23.41 16.09
C GLU A 76 -1.05 -22.24 15.15
N THR A 77 -1.82 -22.51 14.09
CA THR A 77 -2.28 -21.46 13.17
C THR A 77 -3.09 -20.40 13.92
N LYS A 78 -4.04 -20.81 14.76
CA LYS A 78 -4.80 -19.92 15.62
C LYS A 78 -3.88 -19.11 16.55
N LYS A 79 -2.91 -19.75 17.20
CA LYS A 79 -1.96 -19.08 18.12
C LYS A 79 -1.15 -17.97 17.43
N LEU A 80 -0.80 -18.15 16.15
CA LEU A 80 -0.12 -17.13 15.35
C LEU A 80 -1.08 -16.01 14.93
N LEU A 81 -2.29 -16.37 14.50
CA LEU A 81 -3.32 -15.42 14.08
C LEU A 81 -3.81 -14.55 15.25
N ASP A 82 -3.89 -15.08 16.46
CA ASP A 82 -4.25 -14.32 17.67
C ASP A 82 -3.22 -13.22 18.01
N LYS A 83 -2.02 -13.24 17.41
CA LYS A 83 -0.99 -12.20 17.54
C LYS A 83 -0.96 -11.24 16.34
N LEU A 84 -1.76 -11.49 15.32
CA LEU A 84 -1.76 -10.74 14.06
C LEU A 84 -2.76 -9.60 14.11
N VAL A 85 -2.38 -8.48 13.50
CA VAL A 85 -3.26 -7.36 13.18
C VAL A 85 -3.10 -7.08 11.70
N VAL A 86 -4.22 -6.96 10.96
CA VAL A 86 -4.18 -6.61 9.54
C VAL A 86 -4.49 -5.12 9.40
N LEU A 87 -3.53 -4.33 8.91
CA LEU A 87 -3.73 -2.91 8.63
C LEU A 87 -3.75 -2.65 7.12
N LYS A 88 -4.72 -1.87 6.65
CA LYS A 88 -4.81 -1.39 5.28
C LYS A 88 -4.60 0.12 5.21
N LEU A 89 -3.69 0.53 4.32
CA LEU A 89 -3.43 1.92 4.00
C LEU A 89 -4.55 2.43 3.09
N ASN A 90 -5.41 3.29 3.62
CA ASN A 90 -6.63 3.75 2.98
C ASN A 90 -6.77 5.29 2.97
N GLY A 91 -5.67 6.02 3.20
CA GLY A 91 -5.67 7.48 3.26
C GLY A 91 -5.55 8.20 1.91
N GLY A 92 -5.09 7.49 0.88
CA GLY A 92 -4.87 8.05 -0.46
C GLY A 92 -6.16 8.11 -1.30
N LEU A 93 -6.31 9.21 -2.05
CA LEU A 93 -7.39 9.37 -3.01
C LEU A 93 -7.08 8.67 -4.34
N GLY A 94 -8.13 8.23 -5.03
CA GLY A 94 -8.04 7.70 -6.39
C GLY A 94 -7.98 8.76 -7.49
N THR A 95 -7.42 9.95 -7.24
CA THR A 95 -7.50 11.10 -8.16
C THR A 95 -6.90 10.81 -9.54
N THR A 96 -5.81 10.05 -9.62
CA THR A 96 -5.22 9.61 -10.91
C THR A 96 -6.20 8.81 -11.77
N MET A 97 -7.22 8.21 -11.15
CA MET A 97 -8.26 7.44 -11.81
C MET A 97 -9.60 8.19 -11.89
N GLY A 98 -9.63 9.48 -11.54
CA GLY A 98 -10.85 10.30 -11.51
C GLY A 98 -11.82 9.98 -10.38
N CYS A 99 -11.40 9.22 -9.37
CA CYS A 99 -12.25 8.89 -8.23
C CYS A 99 -12.28 10.05 -7.21
N THR A 100 -13.46 10.34 -6.68
CA THR A 100 -13.67 11.36 -5.63
C THR A 100 -13.41 10.82 -4.21
N GLY A 101 -13.44 9.50 -4.03
CA GLY A 101 -13.22 8.81 -2.75
C GLY A 101 -11.96 7.95 -2.71
N PRO A 102 -11.78 7.12 -1.65
CA PRO A 102 -10.67 6.19 -1.55
C PRO A 102 -10.71 5.14 -2.68
N LYS A 103 -9.55 4.63 -3.07
CA LYS A 103 -9.51 3.53 -4.06
C LYS A 103 -10.16 2.24 -3.53
N SER A 104 -10.28 2.08 -2.22
CA SER A 104 -10.84 0.88 -1.60
C SER A 104 -12.35 0.71 -1.83
N VAL A 105 -13.07 1.81 -2.09
CA VAL A 105 -14.52 1.80 -2.33
C VAL A 105 -14.89 1.57 -3.80
N ILE A 106 -13.90 1.38 -4.66
CA ILE A 106 -14.12 1.03 -6.06
C ILE A 106 -14.65 -0.40 -6.12
N GLU A 107 -15.78 -0.58 -6.79
CA GLU A 107 -16.36 -1.90 -7.07
C GLU A 107 -15.40 -2.71 -7.92
N VAL A 108 -15.15 -3.96 -7.51
CA VAL A 108 -14.22 -4.87 -8.17
C VAL A 108 -14.95 -5.90 -9.01
N ARG A 109 -15.92 -6.58 -8.40
CA ARG A 109 -16.76 -7.60 -9.06
C ARG A 109 -18.00 -7.87 -8.23
N ASN A 110 -19.11 -8.19 -8.90
CA ASN A 110 -20.36 -8.64 -8.28
C ASN A 110 -20.88 -7.68 -7.18
N GLY A 111 -20.76 -6.36 -7.36
CA GLY A 111 -21.17 -5.38 -6.34
C GLY A 111 -20.22 -5.25 -5.15
N LEU A 112 -19.10 -5.98 -5.13
CA LEU A 112 -18.13 -5.97 -4.02
C LEU A 112 -16.95 -5.07 -4.35
N THR A 113 -16.65 -4.14 -3.44
CA THR A 113 -15.47 -3.27 -3.49
C THR A 113 -14.20 -3.97 -3.01
N PHE A 114 -13.03 -3.33 -3.15
CA PHE A 114 -11.80 -3.87 -2.56
C PHE A 114 -11.92 -4.04 -1.06
N LEU A 115 -12.57 -3.09 -0.39
CA LEU A 115 -12.78 -3.15 1.06
C LEU A 115 -13.67 -4.34 1.44
N ASP A 116 -14.76 -4.57 0.69
CA ASP A 116 -15.63 -5.73 0.90
C ASP A 116 -14.85 -7.05 0.77
N LEU A 117 -14.03 -7.18 -0.27
CA LEU A 117 -13.20 -8.38 -0.48
C LEU A 117 -12.18 -8.59 0.65
N ILE A 118 -11.60 -7.52 1.20
CA ILE A 118 -10.66 -7.60 2.33
C ILE A 118 -11.39 -8.06 3.60
N VAL A 119 -12.59 -7.52 3.86
CA VAL A 119 -13.40 -7.92 5.00
C VAL A 119 -13.76 -9.40 4.91
N ILE A 120 -14.26 -9.86 3.75
CA ILE A 120 -14.59 -11.27 3.50
C ILE A 120 -13.38 -12.20 3.71
N GLN A 121 -12.18 -11.77 3.27
CA GLN A 121 -10.95 -12.55 3.47
C GLN A 121 -10.64 -12.78 4.95
N ILE A 122 -10.74 -11.73 5.78
CA ILE A 122 -10.42 -11.81 7.20
C ILE A 122 -11.53 -12.54 7.96
N GLU A 123 -12.80 -12.29 7.63
CA GLU A 123 -13.94 -13.01 8.22
C GLU A 123 -13.87 -14.52 7.93
N SER A 124 -13.50 -14.90 6.70
CA SER A 124 -13.27 -16.30 6.33
C SER A 124 -12.13 -16.92 7.14
N LEU A 125 -11.04 -16.18 7.34
CA LEU A 125 -9.90 -16.61 8.15
C LEU A 125 -10.27 -16.78 9.63
N ASN A 126 -11.01 -15.82 10.19
CA ASN A 126 -11.51 -15.86 11.57
C ASN A 126 -12.43 -17.07 11.78
N SER A 127 -13.37 -17.28 10.86
CA SER A 127 -14.32 -18.39 10.92
C SER A 127 -13.65 -19.75 10.73
N LYS A 128 -12.65 -19.85 9.84
CA LYS A 128 -11.93 -21.11 9.56
C LYS A 128 -11.09 -21.59 10.74
N TYR A 129 -10.37 -20.68 11.40
CA TYR A 129 -9.41 -21.04 12.46
C TYR A 129 -9.90 -20.70 13.87
N GLY A 130 -11.14 -20.21 14.01
CA GLY A 130 -11.71 -19.80 15.30
C GLY A 130 -10.94 -18.67 15.98
N CYS A 131 -10.28 -17.81 15.21
CA CYS A 131 -9.50 -16.67 15.69
C CYS A 131 -10.27 -15.36 15.51
N ASN A 132 -9.73 -14.26 16.06
CA ASN A 132 -10.31 -12.93 15.92
C ASN A 132 -9.24 -11.92 15.49
N VAL A 133 -8.79 -12.04 14.22
CA VAL A 133 -7.84 -11.10 13.64
C VAL A 133 -8.54 -9.76 13.38
N PRO A 134 -8.09 -8.65 13.99
CA PRO A 134 -8.68 -7.34 13.76
C PRO A 134 -8.20 -6.73 12.44
N LEU A 135 -9.11 -6.02 11.76
CA LEU A 135 -8.82 -5.22 10.58
C LEU A 135 -8.75 -3.74 10.95
N LEU A 136 -7.60 -3.11 10.73
CA LEU A 136 -7.39 -1.68 10.87
C LEU A 136 -7.40 -1.00 9.50
N LEU A 137 -8.15 0.09 9.38
CA LEU A 137 -8.17 0.96 8.21
C LEU A 137 -7.57 2.31 8.60
N MET A 138 -6.39 2.60 8.05
CA MET A 138 -5.76 3.91 8.17
C MET A 138 -6.32 4.83 7.11
N ASN A 139 -7.32 5.63 7.48
CA ASN A 139 -7.99 6.58 6.61
C ASN A 139 -7.27 7.95 6.65
N SER A 140 -7.73 8.89 5.84
CA SER A 140 -7.42 10.31 5.99
C SER A 140 -8.73 11.11 6.07
N PHE A 141 -8.62 12.41 6.34
CA PHE A 141 -9.76 13.34 6.29
C PHE A 141 -10.46 13.38 4.92
N ASN A 142 -9.82 12.86 3.87
CA ASN A 142 -10.42 12.74 2.53
C ASN A 142 -11.16 11.43 2.29
N THR A 143 -10.91 10.39 3.09
CA THR A 143 -11.39 9.03 2.82
C THR A 143 -12.27 8.45 3.92
N HIS A 144 -12.31 9.10 5.09
CA HIS A 144 -12.99 8.60 6.28
C HIS A 144 -14.47 8.32 6.04
N ASP A 145 -15.22 9.33 5.58
CA ASP A 145 -16.69 9.27 5.49
C ASP A 145 -17.16 8.18 4.53
N ASP A 146 -16.50 8.04 3.37
CA ASP A 146 -16.84 6.99 2.39
C ASP A 146 -16.46 5.60 2.89
N THR A 147 -15.41 5.49 3.70
CA THR A 147 -15.01 4.22 4.32
C THR A 147 -16.02 3.78 5.38
N GLN A 148 -16.52 4.71 6.21
CA GLN A 148 -17.49 4.38 7.25
C GLN A 148 -18.78 3.78 6.68
N LYS A 149 -19.30 4.34 5.58
CA LYS A 149 -20.50 3.82 4.89
C LYS A 149 -20.37 2.35 4.49
N ILE A 150 -19.17 1.88 4.18
CA ILE A 150 -18.92 0.46 3.86
C ILE A 150 -18.77 -0.36 5.15
N VAL A 151 -18.00 0.13 6.12
CA VAL A 151 -17.75 -0.58 7.38
C VAL A 151 -19.05 -0.84 8.15
N GLU A 152 -20.01 0.10 8.13
CA GLU A 152 -21.33 -0.05 8.76
C GLU A 152 -22.10 -1.30 8.29
N LYS A 153 -21.90 -1.73 7.04
CA LYS A 153 -22.52 -2.95 6.49
C LYS A 153 -22.08 -4.21 7.24
N TYR A 154 -20.90 -4.18 7.85
CA TYR A 154 -20.26 -5.32 8.51
C TYR A 154 -20.36 -5.26 10.04
N ALA A 155 -21.22 -4.41 10.60
CA ALA A 155 -21.38 -4.27 12.05
C ALA A 155 -21.81 -5.57 12.76
N LYS A 156 -22.40 -6.53 12.03
CA LYS A 156 -22.83 -7.85 12.53
C LYS A 156 -21.93 -9.01 12.06
N SER A 157 -20.88 -8.72 11.32
CA SER A 157 -19.94 -9.73 10.78
C SER A 157 -18.96 -10.19 11.84
N ASN A 158 -18.37 -11.36 11.64
CA ASN A 158 -17.40 -11.97 12.57
C ASN A 158 -15.99 -11.38 12.37
N ILE A 159 -15.87 -10.06 12.50
CA ILE A 159 -14.65 -9.31 12.28
C ILE A 159 -14.66 -8.00 13.08
N GLU A 160 -13.59 -7.76 13.84
CA GLU A 160 -13.36 -6.48 14.51
C GLU A 160 -12.73 -5.49 13.52
N ILE A 161 -13.49 -4.49 13.07
CA ILE A 161 -13.00 -3.43 12.18
C ILE A 161 -12.75 -2.16 12.99
N HIS A 162 -11.53 -1.63 12.88
CA HIS A 162 -11.12 -0.38 13.49
C HIS A 162 -10.72 0.63 12.40
N THR A 163 -11.17 1.86 12.55
CA THR A 163 -10.75 2.97 11.70
C THR A 163 -10.00 4.01 12.53
N PHE A 164 -8.97 4.61 11.95
CA PHE A 164 -8.34 5.81 12.51
C PHE A 164 -7.86 6.70 11.36
N ASN A 165 -7.80 8.01 11.61
CA ASN A 165 -7.27 8.94 10.63
C ASN A 165 -5.77 9.12 10.84
N GLN A 166 -5.04 9.15 9.74
CA GLN A 166 -3.67 9.60 9.70
C GLN A 166 -3.59 11.13 9.86
N SER A 167 -2.38 11.64 10.07
CA SER A 167 -2.10 13.06 10.26
C SER A 167 -2.57 13.91 9.06
N GLN A 168 -2.82 15.20 9.33
CA GLN A 168 -3.20 16.20 8.33
C GLN A 168 -2.19 17.34 8.34
N TYR A 169 -1.42 17.49 7.26
CA TYR A 169 -0.40 18.53 7.13
C TYR A 169 -0.83 19.62 6.15
N PRO A 170 -0.42 20.88 6.36
CA PRO A 170 -0.73 21.97 5.45
C PRO A 170 0.15 21.89 4.21
N ARG A 171 -0.43 22.08 3.01
CA ARG A 171 0.34 22.26 1.79
C ARG A 171 1.18 23.53 1.92
N LEU A 172 2.41 23.53 1.42
CA LEU A 172 3.28 24.71 1.48
C LEU A 172 3.28 25.42 0.13
N VAL A 173 3.14 26.74 0.09
CA VAL A 173 3.33 27.50 -1.16
C VAL A 173 4.79 27.38 -1.58
N ALA A 174 5.06 26.86 -2.78
CA ALA A 174 6.40 26.41 -3.18
C ALA A 174 7.46 27.51 -3.15
N ASN A 175 7.08 28.74 -3.53
CA ASN A 175 8.01 29.87 -3.61
C ASN A 175 8.23 30.56 -2.25
N GLU A 176 7.25 30.46 -1.35
CA GLU A 176 7.21 31.22 -0.10
C GLU A 176 7.48 30.34 1.13
N PHE A 177 7.34 29.03 1.00
CA PHE A 177 7.44 28.06 2.09
C PHE A 177 6.50 28.35 3.27
N VAL A 178 5.37 29.00 3.00
CA VAL A 178 4.32 29.26 3.99
C VAL A 178 3.16 28.28 3.84
N PRO A 179 2.49 27.87 4.93
CA PRO A 179 1.27 27.08 4.87
C PRO A 179 0.21 27.76 4.00
N LEU A 180 -0.33 27.04 3.01
CA LEU A 180 -1.43 27.51 2.16
C LEU A 180 -2.66 27.96 2.98
N PRO A 181 -3.03 27.30 4.10
CA PRO A 181 -4.10 27.81 4.97
C PRO A 181 -3.87 29.22 5.51
N CYS A 182 -2.62 29.65 5.70
CA CYS A 182 -2.28 31.01 6.13
C CYS A 182 -2.50 32.07 5.03
N LYS A 183 -2.72 31.65 3.77
CA LYS A 183 -3.02 32.54 2.64
C LYS A 183 -4.52 32.79 2.44
N GLY A 184 -5.36 32.31 3.37
CA GLY A 184 -6.82 32.43 3.30
C GLY A 184 -7.52 31.20 2.72
N THR A 185 -6.78 30.22 2.18
CA THR A 185 -7.33 28.95 1.69
C THR A 185 -7.49 27.95 2.82
N THR A 186 -8.54 28.09 3.63
CA THR A 186 -8.86 27.16 4.73
C THR A 186 -9.65 25.93 4.27
N SER A 187 -9.95 25.82 2.97
CA SER A 187 -10.64 24.66 2.39
C SER A 187 -9.82 23.37 2.55
N LYS A 188 -10.45 22.21 2.29
CA LYS A 188 -9.78 20.89 2.34
C LYS A 188 -8.52 20.84 1.45
N ASP A 189 -8.48 21.64 0.38
CA ASP A 189 -7.34 21.75 -0.53
C ASP A 189 -6.12 22.46 0.06
N GLY A 190 -6.28 23.14 1.20
CA GLY A 190 -5.17 23.63 2.01
C GLY A 190 -4.31 22.52 2.62
N TRP A 191 -4.80 21.28 2.65
CA TRP A 191 -4.24 20.20 3.45
C TRP A 191 -3.98 18.92 2.66
N TYR A 192 -3.20 18.02 3.23
CA TYR A 192 -2.93 16.69 2.66
C TYR A 192 -2.52 15.67 3.76
N PRO A 193 -2.78 14.38 3.54
CA PRO A 193 -2.17 13.31 4.33
C PRO A 193 -0.68 13.16 3.98
N PRO A 194 0.26 13.11 4.95
CA PRO A 194 1.72 13.14 4.71
C PRO A 194 2.32 11.80 4.25
N GLY A 195 1.65 11.13 3.32
CA GLY A 195 2.05 9.83 2.80
C GLY A 195 1.75 8.68 3.78
N HIS A 196 2.16 7.48 3.40
CA HIS A 196 1.87 6.27 4.19
C HIS A 196 2.91 5.99 5.28
N GLY A 197 4.06 6.66 5.30
CA GLY A 197 5.04 6.58 6.39
C GLY A 197 4.51 7.09 7.72
N ASP A 198 3.47 7.93 7.69
CA ASP A 198 2.74 8.41 8.87
C ASP A 198 1.95 7.32 9.61
N VAL A 199 1.89 6.09 9.07
CA VAL A 199 1.25 4.94 9.74
C VAL A 199 1.80 4.69 11.15
N PHE A 200 3.10 4.84 11.37
CA PHE A 200 3.73 4.57 12.67
C PHE A 200 3.32 5.60 13.74
N PRO A 201 3.51 6.92 13.53
CA PRO A 201 3.04 7.92 14.49
C PRO A 201 1.52 7.91 14.62
N SER A 202 0.75 7.77 13.54
CA SER A 202 -0.72 7.78 13.62
C SER A 202 -1.31 6.57 14.34
N LEU A 203 -0.72 5.38 14.20
CA LEU A 203 -1.15 4.20 14.97
C LEU A 203 -0.92 4.39 16.47
N LYS A 204 0.17 5.06 16.87
CA LYS A 204 0.43 5.43 18.27
C LYS A 204 -0.52 6.54 18.73
N ASN A 205 -0.61 7.63 18.00
CA ASN A 205 -1.38 8.82 18.37
C ASN A 205 -2.89 8.53 18.48
N SER A 206 -3.39 7.55 17.72
CA SER A 206 -4.79 7.09 17.82
C SER A 206 -5.08 6.26 19.08
N GLY A 207 -4.07 5.91 19.88
CA GLY A 207 -4.18 5.00 21.03
C GLY A 207 -4.42 3.53 20.64
N LYS A 208 -4.54 3.23 19.34
CA LYS A 208 -4.78 1.87 18.84
C LYS A 208 -3.58 0.96 19.06
N LEU A 209 -2.35 1.48 18.97
CA LEU A 209 -1.14 0.70 19.26
C LEU A 209 -1.17 0.13 20.68
N ASP A 210 -1.45 0.96 21.67
CA ASP A 210 -1.48 0.54 23.08
C ASP A 210 -2.65 -0.40 23.36
N ALA A 211 -3.81 -0.16 22.75
CA ALA A 211 -4.96 -1.06 22.85
C ALA A 211 -4.71 -2.44 22.22
N LEU A 212 -3.91 -2.53 21.16
CA LEU A 212 -3.53 -3.80 20.54
C LEU A 212 -2.46 -4.53 21.36
N LEU A 213 -1.51 -3.78 21.93
CA LEU A 213 -0.48 -4.33 22.81
C LEU A 213 -1.06 -4.84 24.13
N SER A 214 -2.11 -4.23 24.67
CA SER A 214 -2.76 -4.70 25.90
C SER A 214 -3.56 -5.98 25.71
N LYS A 215 -4.01 -6.27 24.47
CA LYS A 215 -4.68 -7.53 24.10
C LYS A 215 -3.70 -8.72 24.04
N VAL A 216 -2.39 -8.49 24.02
CA VAL A 216 -1.37 -9.55 24.01
C VAL A 216 -0.68 -9.64 25.38
N THR A 217 -0.75 -10.82 26.02
CA THR A 217 -0.16 -11.04 27.35
C THR A 217 1.38 -11.12 27.27
N PRO A 218 2.13 -10.65 28.29
CA PRO A 218 3.58 -10.74 28.33
C PRO A 218 4.09 -12.19 28.18
N LYS A 219 5.27 -12.33 27.57
CA LYS A 219 5.99 -13.61 27.50
C LYS A 219 6.26 -14.14 28.91
N THR A 220 6.11 -15.45 29.10
CA THR A 220 6.45 -16.14 30.34
C THR A 220 7.76 -16.91 30.20
N LEU A 221 8.33 -17.36 31.33
CA LEU A 221 9.50 -18.25 31.36
C LEU A 221 9.27 -19.61 30.69
N ALA A 222 8.05 -19.92 30.23
CA ALA A 222 7.74 -21.13 29.45
C ALA A 222 7.95 -20.96 27.93
N ASP A 223 8.17 -19.73 27.43
CA ASP A 223 8.25 -19.40 26.00
C ASP A 223 9.70 -19.40 25.43
N VAL A 224 10.52 -20.39 25.83
CA VAL A 224 12.01 -20.35 25.75
C VAL A 224 12.64 -20.83 24.43
N LYS A 225 11.87 -21.32 23.45
CA LYS A 225 12.45 -21.80 22.17
C LYS A 225 12.39 -20.75 21.07
N GLY A 226 13.51 -20.07 20.83
CA GLY A 226 13.79 -19.24 19.67
C GLY A 226 15.26 -18.81 19.68
N GLY A 227 16.05 -19.26 18.72
CA GLY A 227 17.52 -19.13 18.71
C GLY A 227 18.03 -17.69 18.67
N THR A 228 19.26 -17.52 19.15
CA THR A 228 20.06 -16.28 19.07
C THR A 228 21.00 -16.37 17.87
N LEU A 229 21.10 -15.30 17.08
CA LEU A 229 22.13 -15.10 16.06
C LEU A 229 22.48 -13.60 16.01
N ILE A 230 23.79 -13.32 15.93
CA ILE A 230 24.37 -11.98 15.84
C ILE A 230 24.85 -11.69 14.40
N SER A 231 24.73 -10.45 13.95
CA SER A 231 25.76 -9.73 13.19
C SER A 231 25.39 -8.24 13.03
N TYR A 232 26.43 -7.42 13.03
CA TYR A 232 26.47 -5.96 13.20
C TYR A 232 26.84 -5.27 11.86
N GLU A 233 26.23 -4.10 11.60
CA GLU A 233 26.42 -3.18 10.45
C GLU A 233 25.98 -3.64 9.03
N GLY A 234 24.94 -4.46 8.92
CA GLY A 234 24.29 -4.88 7.66
C GLY A 234 22.79 -4.50 7.54
N LYS A 235 22.45 -3.21 7.65
CA LYS A 235 21.05 -2.73 7.67
C LYS A 235 20.46 -2.59 6.26
N VAL A 236 19.25 -3.11 6.06
CA VAL A 236 18.49 -2.99 4.80
C VAL A 236 17.91 -1.59 4.68
N GLN A 237 17.95 -1.01 3.48
CA GLN A 237 17.32 0.27 3.14
C GLN A 237 16.46 0.12 1.90
N VAL A 238 15.33 0.84 1.84
CA VAL A 238 14.51 0.96 0.62
C VAL A 238 14.84 2.29 -0.03
N ASN A 239 15.38 2.25 -1.24
CA ASN A 239 15.65 3.42 -2.06
C ASN A 239 14.82 3.35 -3.35
N GLU A 240 14.38 4.49 -3.87
CA GLU A 240 13.68 4.56 -5.16
C GLU A 240 14.68 4.46 -6.33
N PHE A 241 14.72 3.31 -6.99
CA PHE A 241 15.52 3.11 -8.21
C PHE A 241 14.63 2.65 -9.37
N LYS A 242 14.90 3.17 -10.58
CA LYS A 242 14.06 2.95 -11.77
C LYS A 242 14.58 1.88 -12.74
N SER A 243 15.79 1.34 -12.54
CA SER A 243 16.41 0.37 -13.46
C SER A 243 16.19 -1.07 -13.04
N ILE A 244 15.46 -1.83 -13.86
CA ILE A 244 15.17 -3.26 -13.64
C ILE A 244 16.38 -4.18 -13.90
N GLU A 245 17.36 -3.72 -14.67
CA GLU A 245 18.59 -4.48 -14.96
C GLU A 245 19.54 -4.48 -13.75
N LYS A 246 19.59 -3.35 -13.03
CA LYS A 246 20.43 -3.17 -11.83
C LYS A 246 19.72 -3.62 -10.55
N PHE A 247 18.41 -3.40 -10.45
CA PHE A 247 17.62 -3.71 -9.26
C PHE A 247 16.53 -4.72 -9.59
N LYS A 248 16.77 -5.98 -9.19
CA LYS A 248 15.91 -7.13 -9.52
C LYS A 248 14.72 -7.33 -8.57
N ILE A 249 14.65 -6.55 -7.50
CA ILE A 249 13.62 -6.66 -6.45
C ILE A 249 12.81 -5.36 -6.34
N PHE A 250 11.52 -5.50 -6.08
CA PHE A 250 10.58 -4.38 -5.95
C PHE A 250 9.76 -4.49 -4.66
N ASN A 251 9.59 -3.38 -3.94
CA ASN A 251 8.80 -3.35 -2.71
C ASN A 251 7.29 -3.42 -3.01
N THR A 252 6.64 -4.49 -2.59
CA THR A 252 5.19 -4.70 -2.75
C THR A 252 4.34 -3.86 -1.80
N ASN A 253 4.95 -3.22 -0.81
CA ASN A 253 4.32 -2.53 0.32
C ASN A 253 3.49 -3.45 1.24
N ASN A 254 3.73 -4.77 1.16
CA ASN A 254 3.28 -5.75 2.14
C ASN A 254 4.31 -5.81 3.27
N LEU A 255 4.06 -5.11 4.37
CA LEU A 255 5.01 -4.96 5.48
C LEU A 255 4.52 -5.73 6.72
N TRP A 256 5.40 -6.51 7.33
CA TRP A 256 5.16 -7.19 8.59
C TRP A 256 6.02 -6.51 9.66
N VAL A 257 5.37 -5.88 10.65
CA VAL A 257 6.05 -5.01 11.61
C VAL A 257 5.68 -5.41 13.04
N ASN A 258 6.68 -5.56 13.89
CA ASN A 258 6.48 -5.87 15.30
C ASN A 258 5.94 -4.63 16.04
N LEU A 259 4.77 -4.75 16.68
CA LEU A 259 4.10 -3.63 17.37
C LEU A 259 4.94 -3.03 18.53
N ASN A 260 5.68 -3.86 19.28
CA ASN A 260 6.56 -3.35 20.34
C ASN A 260 7.72 -2.52 19.76
N ALA A 261 8.24 -2.92 18.60
CA ALA A 261 9.26 -2.15 17.90
C ALA A 261 8.71 -0.81 17.40
N ILE A 262 7.47 -0.76 16.88
CA ILE A 262 6.80 0.50 16.55
C ILE A 262 6.73 1.41 17.77
N LYS A 263 6.23 0.90 18.91
CA LYS A 263 6.08 1.68 20.15
C LYS A 263 7.42 2.30 20.57
N ARG A 264 8.47 1.48 20.68
CA ARG A 264 9.82 1.90 21.04
C ARG A 264 10.36 2.98 20.10
N LEU A 265 10.28 2.78 18.79
CA LEU A 265 10.87 3.69 17.80
C LEU A 265 10.11 5.02 17.71
N VAL A 266 8.78 5.01 17.83
CA VAL A 266 7.97 6.23 17.79
C VAL A 266 8.07 7.01 19.11
N GLU A 267 8.16 6.34 20.27
CA GLU A 267 8.40 7.01 21.56
C GLU A 267 9.78 7.66 21.65
N ALA A 268 10.80 7.03 21.06
CA ALA A 268 12.15 7.58 20.99
C ALA A 268 12.35 8.61 19.87
N ASP A 269 11.29 8.96 19.11
CA ASP A 269 11.37 9.85 17.93
C ASP A 269 12.47 9.42 16.93
N ALA A 270 12.68 8.11 16.77
CA ALA A 270 13.81 7.53 16.03
C ALA A 270 13.52 7.33 14.53
N LEU A 271 12.26 7.43 14.10
CA LEU A 271 11.84 7.20 12.71
C LEU A 271 12.08 8.43 11.82
N LYS A 272 13.35 8.76 11.56
CA LYS A 272 13.75 9.88 10.69
C LYS A 272 13.73 9.49 9.21
N MET A 273 12.55 9.19 8.68
CA MET A 273 12.37 8.76 7.28
C MET A 273 12.71 9.87 6.29
N GLU A 274 13.12 9.48 5.08
CA GLU A 274 13.38 10.43 4.00
C GLU A 274 12.11 11.16 3.59
N ILE A 275 12.24 12.48 3.42
CA ILE A 275 11.17 13.35 2.99
C ILE A 275 11.06 13.25 1.47
N ILE A 276 9.87 12.94 0.98
CA ILE A 276 9.52 12.90 -0.43
C ILE A 276 8.82 14.22 -0.76
N PRO A 277 9.50 15.17 -1.42
CA PRO A 277 8.85 16.36 -1.95
C PRO A 277 7.97 15.98 -3.12
N ASN A 278 6.68 16.33 -3.05
CA ASN A 278 5.68 16.10 -4.08
C ASN A 278 5.12 17.45 -4.55
N PRO A 279 5.73 18.07 -5.59
CA PRO A 279 5.25 19.31 -6.16
C PRO A 279 3.87 19.13 -6.80
N LYS A 280 2.92 20.02 -6.48
CA LYS A 280 1.57 20.04 -7.06
C LYS A 280 1.13 21.46 -7.37
N GLU A 281 -0.05 21.56 -7.98
CA GLU A 281 -0.73 22.82 -8.23
C GLU A 281 -2.16 22.74 -7.69
N VAL A 282 -2.60 23.81 -7.03
CA VAL A 282 -3.92 23.93 -6.39
C VAL A 282 -4.43 25.33 -6.72
N ASP A 283 -5.53 25.43 -7.46
CA ASP A 283 -6.11 26.70 -7.89
C ASP A 283 -5.08 27.67 -8.52
N GLY A 284 -4.18 27.14 -9.35
CA GLY A 284 -3.10 27.91 -9.99
C GLY A 284 -1.91 28.24 -9.09
N VAL A 285 -1.95 27.87 -7.80
CA VAL A 285 -0.86 28.05 -6.84
C VAL A 285 0.02 26.81 -6.82
N LYS A 286 1.32 26.97 -7.11
CA LYS A 286 2.31 25.90 -6.95
C LYS A 286 2.54 25.62 -5.47
N VAL A 287 2.36 24.36 -5.08
CA VAL A 287 2.48 23.91 -3.69
C VAL A 287 3.40 22.71 -3.56
N LEU A 288 3.88 22.48 -2.35
CA LEU A 288 4.70 21.36 -1.97
C LEU A 288 3.98 20.53 -0.91
N GLN A 289 3.92 19.22 -1.15
CA GLN A 289 3.53 18.21 -0.18
C GLN A 289 4.80 17.47 0.26
N LEU A 290 5.00 17.32 1.57
CA LEU A 290 6.12 16.62 2.18
C LEU A 290 5.60 15.29 2.73
N GLU A 291 5.94 14.21 2.05
CA GLU A 291 5.45 12.88 2.38
C GLU A 291 6.58 11.99 2.89
N THR A 292 6.23 10.90 3.56
CA THR A 292 7.17 9.81 3.88
C THR A 292 6.59 8.47 3.43
N ALA A 293 7.49 7.51 3.14
CA ALA A 293 7.11 6.16 2.76
C ALA A 293 7.32 5.17 3.90
N ALA A 294 6.30 4.38 4.24
CA ALA A 294 6.37 3.35 5.29
C ALA A 294 7.52 2.35 5.09
N GLY A 295 7.80 1.98 3.84
CA GLY A 295 8.92 1.09 3.51
C GLY A 295 10.29 1.66 3.87
N ALA A 296 10.45 2.99 3.88
CA ALA A 296 11.70 3.65 4.28
C ALA A 296 12.01 3.44 5.76
N ALA A 297 11.02 3.06 6.58
CA ALA A 297 11.22 2.81 8.00
C ALA A 297 12.07 1.56 8.27
N ILE A 298 12.23 0.65 7.30
CA ILE A 298 12.95 -0.62 7.46
C ILE A 298 14.35 -0.46 8.08
N ARG A 299 15.04 0.65 7.77
CA ARG A 299 16.40 0.94 8.23
C ARG A 299 16.52 1.21 9.73
N PHE A 300 15.40 1.53 10.37
CA PHE A 300 15.33 1.82 11.81
C PHE A 300 15.01 0.58 12.65
N TYR A 301 14.59 -0.51 12.01
CA TYR A 301 14.31 -1.76 12.71
C TYR A 301 15.56 -2.63 12.80
N ASP A 302 15.81 -3.14 14.01
CA ASP A 302 16.82 -4.17 14.21
C ASP A 302 16.35 -5.48 13.57
N HIS A 303 17.26 -6.20 12.91
CA HIS A 303 16.98 -7.49 12.25
C HIS A 303 15.91 -7.45 11.15
N ALA A 304 15.78 -6.32 10.44
CA ALA A 304 14.88 -6.23 9.30
C ALA A 304 15.34 -7.12 8.13
N ILE A 305 14.38 -7.81 7.51
CA ILE A 305 14.60 -8.66 6.33
C ILE A 305 13.60 -8.34 5.23
N GLY A 306 13.95 -8.66 3.99
CA GLY A 306 13.01 -8.79 2.88
C GLY A 306 12.59 -10.26 2.70
N SER A 307 11.41 -10.50 2.14
CA SER A 307 11.02 -11.82 1.65
C SER A 307 10.65 -11.74 0.17
N ASN A 308 11.28 -12.57 -0.65
CA ASN A 308 11.01 -12.62 -2.09
C ASN A 308 9.80 -13.53 -2.35
N VAL A 309 8.65 -12.90 -2.59
CA VAL A 309 7.35 -13.56 -2.73
C VAL A 309 6.92 -13.68 -4.21
N PRO A 310 6.10 -14.68 -4.57
CA PRO A 310 5.55 -14.78 -5.91
C PRO A 310 4.67 -13.58 -6.27
N ARG A 311 4.62 -13.25 -7.58
CA ARG A 311 3.86 -12.10 -8.11
C ARG A 311 2.36 -12.13 -7.74
N SER A 312 1.80 -13.31 -7.48
CA SER A 312 0.42 -13.48 -7.00
C SER A 312 0.12 -12.72 -5.70
N ARG A 313 1.13 -12.36 -4.90
CA ARG A 313 0.97 -11.52 -3.70
C ARG A 313 1.00 -10.02 -3.97
N PHE A 314 1.12 -9.60 -5.23
CA PHE A 314 1.18 -8.21 -5.64
C PHE A 314 0.37 -7.96 -6.92
N LEU A 315 -0.90 -7.62 -6.71
CA LEU A 315 -1.85 -7.24 -7.76
C LEU A 315 -2.32 -5.79 -7.51
N PRO A 316 -1.49 -4.78 -7.82
CA PRO A 316 -1.81 -3.39 -7.53
C PRO A 316 -2.80 -2.81 -8.55
N VAL A 317 -3.53 -1.78 -8.11
CA VAL A 317 -4.35 -0.93 -9.00
C VAL A 317 -3.87 0.52 -8.91
N LYS A 318 -3.13 0.95 -9.93
CA LYS A 318 -2.49 2.28 -10.00
C LYS A 318 -3.11 3.14 -11.10
N ALA A 319 -3.52 2.55 -12.22
CA ALA A 319 -4.19 3.20 -13.33
C ALA A 319 -5.50 2.50 -13.70
N THR A 320 -6.32 3.15 -14.53
CA THR A 320 -7.57 2.56 -15.08
C THR A 320 -7.32 1.35 -15.96
N SER A 321 -6.13 1.21 -16.56
CA SER A 321 -5.71 -0.02 -17.24
C SER A 321 -5.65 -1.22 -16.29
N ASP A 322 -5.24 -1.00 -15.03
CA ASP A 322 -5.23 -2.05 -14.00
C ASP A 322 -6.65 -2.41 -13.57
N LEU A 323 -7.61 -1.51 -13.79
CA LEU A 323 -9.05 -1.71 -13.57
C LEU A 323 -9.77 -2.31 -14.77
N LEU A 324 -9.10 -2.53 -15.90
CA LEU A 324 -9.63 -3.44 -16.91
C LEU A 324 -9.86 -4.84 -16.30
N LEU A 325 -9.14 -5.14 -15.20
CA LEU A 325 -9.34 -6.28 -14.32
C LEU A 325 -10.35 -6.03 -13.18
N VAL A 326 -10.72 -4.78 -12.87
CA VAL A 326 -11.31 -4.36 -11.58
C VAL A 326 -12.30 -3.14 -11.63
N GLN A 327 -12.94 -2.81 -12.76
CA GLN A 327 -14.18 -1.97 -12.88
C GLN A 327 -14.18 -0.51 -12.32
N VAL A 328 -14.16 0.54 -13.18
CA VAL A 328 -14.41 1.96 -12.78
C VAL A 328 -15.43 2.66 -13.67
N THR A 329 -16.36 3.45 -13.12
CA THR A 329 -17.54 4.06 -13.78
C THR A 329 -17.36 4.72 -15.16
N ASN A 330 -16.39 5.62 -15.37
CA ASN A 330 -16.20 6.24 -16.70
C ASN A 330 -15.55 5.26 -17.70
N PHE A 331 -14.76 4.33 -17.19
CA PHE A 331 -14.22 3.21 -17.95
C PHE A 331 -15.29 2.15 -18.25
N LEU A 332 -16.17 1.84 -17.29
CA LEU A 332 -17.31 0.92 -17.40
C LEU A 332 -18.30 1.39 -18.45
N GLY A 333 -18.50 2.70 -18.62
CA GLY A 333 -19.31 3.22 -19.71
C GLY A 333 -18.85 2.73 -21.08
N ARG A 334 -17.54 2.49 -21.26
CA ARG A 334 -16.97 1.99 -22.51
C ARG A 334 -17.15 0.49 -22.72
N PHE A 335 -17.62 -0.27 -21.73
CA PHE A 335 -17.81 -1.72 -21.81
C PHE A 335 -19.25 -2.10 -21.48
N LYS A 336 -20.02 -2.57 -22.45
CA LYS A 336 -21.37 -3.13 -22.19
C LYS A 336 -21.30 -4.39 -21.30
N SER A 337 -20.24 -5.18 -21.44
CA SER A 337 -19.83 -6.17 -20.43
C SER A 337 -18.31 -6.37 -20.47
N ILE A 338 -17.73 -6.91 -19.40
CA ILE A 338 -16.29 -7.16 -19.32
C ILE A 338 -15.91 -8.25 -20.34
N PRO A 339 -14.93 -8.00 -21.23
CA PRO A 339 -14.49 -8.99 -22.20
C PRO A 339 -13.80 -10.16 -21.51
N SER A 340 -13.96 -11.37 -22.07
CA SER A 340 -13.12 -12.50 -21.71
C SER A 340 -11.69 -12.22 -22.17
N ILE A 341 -10.76 -12.25 -21.24
CA ILE A 341 -9.31 -12.06 -21.49
C ILE A 341 -8.53 -13.36 -21.21
N ILE A 342 -9.23 -14.49 -21.15
CA ILE A 342 -8.59 -15.79 -20.95
C ILE A 342 -7.75 -16.10 -22.20
N GLY A 343 -6.43 -16.22 -22.01
CA GLY A 343 -5.48 -16.43 -23.11
C GLY A 343 -5.01 -15.13 -23.79
N LEU A 344 -5.24 -13.97 -23.18
CA LEU A 344 -4.72 -12.69 -23.64
C LEU A 344 -3.30 -12.45 -23.10
N ASP A 345 -2.36 -12.13 -23.99
CA ASP A 345 -0.99 -11.78 -23.64
C ASP A 345 -0.84 -10.28 -23.39
N SER A 346 -1.45 -9.45 -24.25
CA SER A 346 -1.39 -7.99 -24.14
C SER A 346 -2.56 -7.31 -24.83
N LEU A 347 -3.05 -6.21 -24.25
CA LEU A 347 -4.04 -5.32 -24.85
C LEU A 347 -3.54 -3.88 -24.84
N LYS A 348 -3.57 -3.21 -25.99
CA LYS A 348 -3.37 -1.76 -26.10
C LYS A 348 -4.62 -1.12 -26.72
N VAL A 349 -5.19 -0.14 -26.05
CA VAL A 349 -6.34 0.63 -26.55
C VAL A 349 -5.97 2.11 -26.62
N THR A 350 -6.19 2.75 -27.76
CA THR A 350 -5.90 4.18 -27.99
C THR A 350 -7.08 4.85 -28.68
N GLY A 351 -7.42 6.09 -28.32
CA GLY A 351 -8.52 6.84 -28.91
C GLY A 351 -9.91 6.50 -28.32
N ASP A 352 -10.98 6.95 -28.98
CA ASP A 352 -12.37 6.77 -28.51
C ASP A 352 -12.94 5.39 -28.88
N VAL A 353 -12.53 4.38 -28.10
CA VAL A 353 -12.92 2.96 -28.31
C VAL A 353 -14.00 2.55 -27.31
N TRP A 354 -14.98 1.79 -27.80
CA TRP A 354 -16.11 1.25 -27.05
C TRP A 354 -16.28 -0.24 -27.35
N PHE A 355 -16.70 -1.00 -26.35
CA PHE A 355 -16.81 -2.45 -26.36
C PHE A 355 -18.26 -2.87 -26.14
N GLY A 356 -18.77 -3.68 -27.07
CA GLY A 356 -20.03 -4.41 -26.93
C GLY A 356 -19.99 -5.48 -25.84
N ALA A 357 -21.08 -6.23 -25.73
CA ALA A 357 -21.22 -7.30 -24.74
C ALA A 357 -20.59 -8.61 -25.24
N ASN A 358 -20.05 -9.42 -24.31
CA ASN A 358 -19.58 -10.79 -24.53
C ASN A 358 -18.41 -10.91 -25.52
N ILE A 359 -17.52 -9.92 -25.52
CA ILE A 359 -16.30 -9.92 -26.35
C ILE A 359 -15.27 -10.89 -25.78
N THR A 360 -14.46 -11.52 -26.62
CA THR A 360 -13.31 -12.35 -26.25
C THR A 360 -12.03 -11.82 -26.89
N LEU A 361 -10.98 -11.65 -26.10
CA LEU A 361 -9.67 -11.16 -26.56
C LEU A 361 -8.60 -12.22 -26.25
N LYS A 362 -7.74 -12.55 -27.23
CA LYS A 362 -6.68 -13.57 -27.11
C LYS A 362 -5.36 -13.11 -27.74
N GLY A 363 -4.23 -13.59 -27.21
CA GLY A 363 -2.89 -13.28 -27.72
C GLY A 363 -2.55 -11.78 -27.61
N LYS A 364 -2.00 -11.18 -28.66
CA LYS A 364 -1.65 -9.75 -28.68
C LYS A 364 -2.69 -8.93 -29.44
N VAL A 365 -3.43 -8.07 -28.74
CA VAL A 365 -4.48 -7.24 -29.34
C VAL A 365 -4.15 -5.76 -29.23
N VAL A 366 -4.28 -5.03 -30.34
CA VAL A 366 -4.12 -3.57 -30.39
C VAL A 366 -5.35 -2.97 -31.04
N ILE A 367 -5.96 -1.95 -30.41
CA ILE A 367 -7.14 -1.27 -30.91
C ILE A 367 -6.89 0.23 -30.85
N ALA A 368 -6.91 0.90 -31.99
CA ALA A 368 -6.67 2.32 -32.11
C ALA A 368 -7.79 2.99 -32.92
N ALA A 369 -8.54 3.87 -32.27
CA ALA A 369 -9.44 4.79 -32.94
C ALA A 369 -8.66 6.02 -33.41
N LYS A 370 -8.92 6.46 -34.65
CA LYS A 370 -8.33 7.69 -35.19
C LYS A 370 -8.87 8.92 -34.46
N PRO A 371 -8.12 10.04 -34.41
CA PRO A 371 -8.59 11.27 -33.79
C PRO A 371 -9.95 11.71 -34.36
N GLY A 372 -10.94 11.91 -33.48
CA GLY A 372 -12.29 12.33 -33.86
C GLY A 372 -13.23 11.21 -34.31
N GLU A 373 -12.75 9.96 -34.42
CA GLU A 373 -13.57 8.80 -34.74
C GLU A 373 -13.91 7.99 -33.48
N LYS A 374 -15.15 7.51 -33.42
CA LYS A 374 -15.59 6.53 -32.42
C LYS A 374 -15.51 5.13 -33.01
N LEU A 375 -14.82 4.22 -32.33
CA LEU A 375 -14.69 2.82 -32.75
C LEU A 375 -15.46 1.90 -31.80
N GLU A 376 -16.48 1.21 -32.30
CA GLU A 376 -17.29 0.29 -31.50
C GLU A 376 -17.01 -1.17 -31.87
N ILE A 377 -16.47 -1.93 -30.94
CA ILE A 377 -16.31 -3.38 -31.09
C ILE A 377 -17.68 -4.04 -30.87
N PRO A 378 -18.20 -4.84 -31.82
CA PRO A 378 -19.55 -5.39 -31.75
C PRO A 378 -19.69 -6.47 -30.69
N ASN A 379 -20.93 -6.74 -30.31
CA ASN A 379 -21.25 -7.80 -29.35
C ASN A 379 -20.76 -9.16 -29.87
N GLY A 380 -20.18 -9.98 -28.98
CA GLY A 380 -19.73 -11.33 -29.30
C GLY A 380 -18.43 -11.39 -30.11
N ALA A 381 -17.76 -10.26 -30.38
CA ALA A 381 -16.54 -10.26 -31.17
C ALA A 381 -15.43 -11.10 -30.51
N VAL A 382 -14.71 -11.88 -31.32
CA VAL A 382 -13.53 -12.63 -30.90
C VAL A 382 -12.31 -12.06 -31.63
N ILE A 383 -11.40 -11.43 -30.89
CA ILE A 383 -10.22 -10.77 -31.44
C ILE A 383 -8.97 -11.50 -30.93
N GLU A 384 -8.22 -12.08 -31.86
CA GLU A 384 -7.02 -12.86 -31.54
C GLU A 384 -5.84 -12.40 -32.40
N ASN A 385 -4.73 -12.03 -31.75
CA ASN A 385 -3.48 -11.62 -32.42
C ASN A 385 -3.67 -10.59 -33.56
N LYS A 386 -4.51 -9.58 -33.32
CA LYS A 386 -4.98 -8.64 -34.35
C LYS A 386 -4.81 -7.18 -33.91
N GLU A 387 -4.54 -6.33 -34.89
CA GLU A 387 -4.56 -4.87 -34.76
C GLU A 387 -5.79 -4.31 -35.49
N ILE A 388 -6.56 -3.46 -34.80
CA ILE A 388 -7.78 -2.82 -35.29
C ILE A 388 -7.54 -1.31 -35.32
N ASN A 389 -7.47 -0.71 -36.51
CA ASN A 389 -7.21 0.72 -36.72
C ASN A 389 -8.45 1.48 -37.26
N GLY A 390 -9.57 0.79 -37.43
CA GLY A 390 -10.85 1.37 -37.83
C GLY A 390 -11.95 0.33 -38.01
N PRO A 391 -13.19 0.75 -38.36
CA PRO A 391 -14.35 -0.14 -38.46
C PRO A 391 -14.20 -1.28 -39.48
N LYS A 392 -13.32 -1.12 -40.48
CA LYS A 392 -13.06 -2.15 -41.50
C LYS A 392 -12.23 -3.32 -40.98
N ASP A 393 -11.54 -3.13 -39.87
CA ASP A 393 -10.64 -4.13 -39.28
C ASP A 393 -11.35 -4.96 -38.20
N ILE A 394 -12.62 -4.68 -37.92
CA ILE A 394 -13.43 -5.33 -36.89
C ILE A 394 -13.89 -6.70 -37.37
#